data_AF-A0A517ZPU1-F1
#
_entry.id   AF-A0A517ZPU1-F1
#
_cell.length_a   1.000
_cell.length_b   1.000
_cell.length_c   1.000
_cell.angle_alpha   90.00
_cell.angle_beta   90.00
_cell.angle_gamma   90.00
#
_symmetry.space_group_name_H-M   'P 1'
#
loop_
_entity.id
_entity.type
_entity.pdbx_description
1 polymer ?
#
loop_
_entity_poly.entity_id
_entity_poly.type
_entity_poly.pdbx_seq_one_letter_code
_entity_poly.pdbx_strand_id
1 'polypeptide(L)'
;MVCLAICNNSTSKTKNRRSTQRLDTDDPIAASVPNFGTEAVFRSAAGSICGMSAGPLTYAIKCHRPPFLRPPVRAVKHMNSADEATPAAFDLDRIASETFLQSIDFHETLASTNDRGLQLANDPFVVTPSLVLTAAQTGGRGRGANRWWSAAGALTFSVLVNPDAVELPVARHPQISLTVGVAVCEALRQRFPQGDIGLKWPNDVFLHNKKVCGILVEVPPQRRDILVIGIGLNVNNSLKSAPTELQATATSLSDTVGNKFELTEILIDILQMLEQRLNWLSASDPQLARRWEEFSLLRGKTVYIENHQHGITGICQGIDEEGGLLLRTPSGIERVTHGIVKHFQ
;
A
#
# COMPACT_ATOMS: atom_id res chain seq x y z
N MET A 1 11.60 -20.13 -12.70
CA MET A 1 10.45 -20.25 -13.62
C MET A 1 9.81 -18.86 -13.71
N VAL A 2 10.23 -18.06 -14.69
CA VAL A 2 9.82 -16.66 -14.90
C VAL A 2 9.30 -16.57 -16.33
N CYS A 3 8.05 -16.18 -16.52
CA CYS A 3 7.50 -15.90 -17.84
C CYS A 3 7.74 -14.42 -18.19
N LEU A 4 8.79 -14.17 -18.99
CA LEU A 4 8.90 -12.98 -19.84
C LEU A 4 8.02 -13.20 -21.08
N ALA A 5 7.15 -12.25 -21.39
CA ALA A 5 6.53 -12.16 -22.71
C ALA A 5 7.19 -11.02 -23.49
N ILE A 6 8.01 -11.39 -24.47
CA ILE A 6 8.61 -10.51 -25.48
C ILE A 6 7.69 -10.54 -26.69
N CYS A 7 7.10 -9.40 -27.07
CA CYS A 7 6.42 -9.26 -28.35
C CYS A 7 7.42 -8.86 -29.44
N ASN A 8 7.76 -9.81 -30.31
CA ASN A 8 8.40 -9.56 -31.60
C ASN A 8 7.32 -9.16 -32.62
N ASN A 9 7.60 -8.09 -33.38
CA ASN A 9 6.75 -7.63 -34.47
C ASN A 9 7.50 -7.82 -35.79
N SER A 10 7.02 -8.70 -36.66
CA SER A 10 7.52 -8.89 -38.03
C SER A 10 6.36 -8.77 -39.04
N THR A 11 6.32 -7.62 -39.69
CA THR A 11 6.02 -7.35 -41.12
C THR A 11 5.20 -8.38 -41.93
N SER A 12 4.02 -7.96 -42.42
CA SER A 12 3.82 -7.46 -43.81
C SER A 12 2.48 -7.86 -44.45
N LYS A 13 1.85 -6.83 -45.06
CA LYS A 13 1.07 -6.81 -46.31
C LYS A 13 0.13 -7.98 -46.64
N THR A 14 -1.15 -7.68 -46.88
CA THR A 14 -1.72 -7.71 -48.25
C THR A 14 -3.12 -7.09 -48.35
N LYS A 15 -3.40 -6.65 -49.59
CA LYS A 15 -4.53 -5.87 -50.10
C LYS A 15 -5.87 -6.64 -50.23
N ASN A 16 -6.94 -5.83 -50.23
CA ASN A 16 -8.01 -5.72 -51.24
C ASN A 16 -9.40 -6.38 -51.03
N ARG A 17 -10.39 -5.49 -51.25
CA ARG A 17 -11.65 -5.59 -52.05
C ARG A 17 -13.01 -5.84 -51.36
N ARG A 18 -13.77 -4.73 -51.36
CA ARG A 18 -15.13 -4.48 -51.93
C ARG A 18 -16.32 -5.38 -51.54
N SER A 19 -17.36 -4.73 -50.98
CA SER A 19 -18.73 -4.56 -51.54
C SER A 19 -19.56 -3.72 -50.53
N THR A 20 -19.97 -2.47 -50.79
CA THR A 20 -21.26 -2.00 -51.39
C THR A 20 -22.46 -2.88 -51.01
N GLN A 21 -23.57 -2.43 -50.41
CA GLN A 21 -24.48 -1.31 -50.75
C GLN A 21 -25.68 -1.38 -49.74
N ARG A 22 -26.19 -0.32 -49.07
CA ARG A 22 -27.41 0.53 -49.34
C ARG A 22 -27.77 1.22 -47.99
N LEU A 23 -27.83 2.55 -47.85
CA LEU A 23 -28.93 3.52 -48.08
C LEU A 23 -30.19 3.22 -47.23
N ASP A 24 -30.44 4.01 -46.17
CA ASP A 24 -31.36 5.19 -46.09
C ASP A 24 -32.71 4.72 -45.49
N THR A 25 -33.49 5.39 -44.62
CA THR A 25 -33.63 6.76 -44.10
C THR A 25 -34.54 6.73 -42.83
N ASP A 26 -34.67 7.89 -42.17
CA ASP A 26 -35.85 8.40 -41.42
C ASP A 26 -36.02 8.11 -39.90
N ASP A 27 -35.69 9.14 -39.10
CA ASP A 27 -36.41 9.62 -37.90
C ASP A 27 -37.77 10.25 -38.32
N PRO A 28 -38.82 10.48 -37.46
CA PRO A 28 -38.68 11.09 -36.12
C PRO A 28 -39.84 10.89 -35.05
N ILE A 29 -39.62 11.47 -33.84
CA ILE A 29 -40.57 11.99 -32.78
C ILE A 29 -41.47 11.03 -31.95
N ALA A 30 -41.29 10.99 -30.62
CA ALA A 30 -42.27 11.51 -29.60
C ALA A 30 -41.98 11.12 -28.11
N ALA A 31 -41.89 12.16 -27.29
CA ALA A 31 -42.28 12.36 -25.87
C ALA A 31 -42.52 11.17 -24.90
N SER A 32 -41.87 11.21 -23.72
CA SER A 32 -42.49 11.69 -22.46
C SER A 32 -41.59 11.45 -21.23
N VAL A 33 -41.59 12.43 -20.32
CA VAL A 33 -40.93 12.48 -19.01
C VAL A 33 -42.02 12.38 -17.93
N PRO A 34 -41.71 11.91 -16.71
CA PRO A 34 -42.08 12.73 -15.56
C PRO A 34 -40.94 13.01 -14.57
N ASN A 35 -41.08 14.20 -14.01
CA ASN A 35 -40.27 14.95 -13.06
C ASN A 35 -40.45 14.45 -11.62
N PHE A 36 -39.40 14.53 -10.80
CA PHE A 36 -39.36 14.90 -9.36
C PHE A 36 -37.85 15.10 -9.06
N GLY A 37 -37.28 16.22 -8.60
CA GLY A 37 -37.79 17.40 -7.93
C GLY A 37 -37.16 17.47 -6.53
N THR A 38 -36.05 18.20 -6.35
CA THR A 38 -35.73 19.03 -5.16
C THR A 38 -34.38 19.75 -5.33
N GLU A 39 -34.44 21.08 -5.46
CA GLU A 39 -33.33 22.02 -5.31
C GLU A 39 -33.05 22.30 -3.83
N ALA A 40 -31.77 22.53 -3.49
CA ALA A 40 -31.39 23.24 -2.27
C ALA A 40 -30.48 24.42 -2.65
N VAL A 41 -30.98 25.62 -2.36
CA VAL A 41 -30.32 26.93 -2.53
C VAL A 41 -29.45 27.22 -1.32
N PHE A 42 -28.18 27.59 -1.51
CA PHE A 42 -27.38 28.27 -0.48
C PHE A 42 -27.07 29.70 -0.90
N ARG A 43 -27.50 30.66 -0.06
CA ARG A 43 -27.25 32.10 -0.21
C ARG A 43 -25.80 32.44 0.16
N SER A 44 -25.15 33.18 -0.73
CA SER A 44 -23.88 33.88 -0.48
C SER A 44 -24.19 35.33 -0.08
N ALA A 45 -23.59 35.80 1.02
CA ALA A 45 -23.56 37.21 1.40
C ALA A 45 -22.20 37.78 0.99
N ALA A 46 -22.21 38.71 0.02
CA ALA A 46 -21.07 39.53 -0.35
C ALA A 46 -21.17 40.90 0.34
N GLY A 47 -20.10 41.30 1.01
CA GLY A 47 -19.82 42.69 1.38
C GLY A 47 -18.52 43.11 0.70
N SER A 48 -18.63 44.01 -0.28
CA SER A 48 -17.52 44.60 -1.03
C SER A 48 -16.89 45.77 -0.27
N ILE A 49 -15.58 45.99 -0.45
CA ILE A 49 -14.94 47.31 -0.68
C ILE A 49 -13.54 47.07 -1.31
N CYS A 50 -13.24 47.85 -2.36
CA CYS A 50 -11.96 48.22 -3.03
C CYS A 50 -10.70 47.38 -2.78
N GLY A 51 -9.86 47.01 -3.75
CA GLY A 51 -9.56 47.54 -5.07
C GLY A 51 -8.09 47.24 -5.37
N MET A 52 -7.70 47.25 -6.65
CA MET A 52 -6.37 47.02 -7.22
C MET A 52 -6.01 45.58 -7.62
N SER A 53 -5.47 45.52 -8.83
CA SER A 53 -5.21 44.38 -9.68
C SER A 53 -3.99 43.55 -9.28
N ALA A 54 -4.16 42.23 -9.23
CA ALA A 54 -3.15 41.25 -9.60
C ALA A 54 -3.87 39.93 -9.86
N GLY A 55 -3.78 39.40 -11.09
CA GLY A 55 -4.42 38.14 -11.44
C GLY A 55 -3.80 36.96 -10.68
N PRO A 56 -4.57 35.96 -10.25
CA PRO A 56 -4.01 34.67 -9.88
C PRO A 56 -4.21 33.68 -11.02
N LEU A 57 -3.11 33.04 -11.45
CA LEU A 57 -3.15 31.69 -11.99
C LEU A 57 -3.86 30.81 -10.95
N THR A 58 -5.14 30.52 -11.17
CA THR A 58 -5.82 29.43 -10.47
C THR A 58 -5.25 28.12 -11.00
N TYR A 59 -4.23 27.59 -10.32
CA TYR A 59 -4.05 26.13 -10.25
C TYR A 59 -5.30 25.58 -9.55
N ALA A 60 -6.26 25.12 -10.34
CA ALA A 60 -7.37 24.34 -9.84
C ALA A 60 -6.80 23.00 -9.37
N ILE A 61 -6.43 22.92 -8.09
CA ILE A 61 -6.31 21.63 -7.42
C ILE A 61 -7.74 21.09 -7.36
N LYS A 62 -8.09 20.19 -8.28
CA LYS A 62 -9.27 19.34 -8.19
C LYS A 62 -9.08 18.45 -6.96
N CYS A 63 -9.46 18.96 -5.80
CA CYS A 63 -9.50 18.19 -4.58
C CYS A 63 -10.83 17.41 -4.52
N HIS A 64 -10.67 16.09 -4.59
CA HIS A 64 -11.37 15.06 -3.82
C HIS A 64 -12.86 14.82 -4.15
N ARG A 65 -13.10 13.82 -5.01
CA ARG A 65 -14.23 12.90 -4.83
C ARG A 65 -14.18 12.38 -3.37
N PRO A 66 -15.33 12.11 -2.74
CA PRO A 66 -15.33 11.62 -1.36
C PRO A 66 -14.53 10.31 -1.31
N PRO A 67 -13.61 10.14 -0.33
CA PRO A 67 -12.99 8.85 -0.09
C PRO A 67 -14.09 7.85 0.28
N PHE A 68 -13.89 6.58 -0.07
CA PHE A 68 -14.71 5.41 0.29
C PHE A 68 -16.01 5.77 1.00
N LEU A 69 -17.14 5.85 0.28
CA LEU A 69 -18.45 5.81 0.96
C LEU A 69 -18.38 4.61 1.91
N ARG A 70 -18.62 4.81 3.21
CA ARG A 70 -18.45 3.78 4.24
C ARG A 70 -19.74 2.97 4.36
N PRO A 71 -19.91 1.84 3.63
CA PRO A 71 -20.99 0.91 3.92
C PRO A 71 -20.76 0.27 5.30
N PRO A 72 -21.77 -0.40 5.86
CA PRO A 72 -21.58 -1.21 7.06
C PRO A 72 -20.45 -2.23 6.86
N VAL A 73 -19.53 -2.31 7.81
CA VAL A 73 -18.40 -3.24 7.79
C VAL A 73 -18.88 -4.62 8.23
N ARG A 74 -18.54 -5.65 7.44
CA ARG A 74 -18.78 -7.04 7.83
C ARG A 74 -17.57 -7.59 8.58
N ALA A 75 -17.64 -7.68 9.90
CA ALA A 75 -16.64 -8.37 10.72
C ALA A 75 -16.99 -9.85 10.89
N VAL A 76 -16.02 -10.73 10.67
CA VAL A 76 -16.12 -12.17 10.93
C VAL A 76 -15.01 -12.53 11.93
N LYS A 77 -15.40 -13.14 13.05
CA LYS A 77 -14.49 -13.60 14.10
C LYS A 77 -14.38 -15.12 14.06
N HIS A 78 -13.16 -15.61 13.87
CA HIS A 78 -12.84 -17.03 13.92
C HIS A 78 -12.05 -17.33 15.21
N MET A 79 -12.64 -18.15 16.09
CA MET A 79 -12.02 -18.62 17.33
C MET A 79 -11.70 -20.11 17.20
N ASN A 80 -10.48 -20.51 17.56
CA ASN A 80 -10.15 -21.93 17.69
C ASN A 80 -10.69 -22.46 19.01
N SER A 81 -11.17 -23.71 19.00
CA SER A 81 -11.99 -24.34 20.05
C SER A 81 -11.25 -24.70 21.34
N ALA A 82 -10.12 -24.05 21.67
CA ALA A 82 -9.25 -24.48 22.76
C ALA A 82 -8.77 -23.39 23.73
N ASP A 83 -9.01 -22.09 23.47
CA ASP A 83 -8.45 -21.03 24.31
C ASP A 83 -9.52 -20.39 25.21
N GLU A 84 -9.32 -20.55 26.53
CA GLU A 84 -9.99 -19.79 27.58
C GLU A 84 -9.82 -18.27 27.34
N ALA A 85 -10.80 -17.49 27.79
CA ALA A 85 -10.99 -16.07 27.54
C ALA A 85 -9.73 -15.22 27.79
N THR A 86 -8.90 -15.10 26.75
CA THR A 86 -7.87 -14.09 26.65
C THR A 86 -8.57 -12.78 26.24
N PRO A 87 -8.28 -11.62 26.86
CA PRO A 87 -8.82 -10.34 26.40
C PRO A 87 -8.57 -10.21 24.89
N ALA A 88 -9.59 -9.78 24.14
CA ALA A 88 -9.45 -9.63 22.69
C ALA A 88 -8.25 -8.73 22.40
N ALA A 89 -7.25 -9.24 21.67
CA ALA A 89 -6.03 -8.50 21.35
C ALA A 89 -6.29 -7.23 20.52
N PHE A 90 -7.49 -7.11 19.94
CA PHE A 90 -7.91 -6.03 19.07
C PHE A 90 -9.37 -5.62 19.33
N ASP A 91 -9.63 -4.32 19.23
CA ASP A 91 -10.98 -3.75 19.23
C ASP A 91 -11.49 -3.69 17.77
N LEU A 92 -12.24 -4.71 17.36
CA LEU A 92 -12.70 -4.86 15.98
C LEU A 92 -13.75 -3.81 15.59
N ASP A 93 -14.54 -3.33 16.55
CA ASP A 93 -15.59 -2.33 16.30
C ASP A 93 -14.96 -0.96 16.03
N ARG A 94 -13.90 -0.60 16.76
CA ARG A 94 -13.11 0.59 16.48
C ARG A 94 -12.38 0.50 15.15
N ILE A 95 -11.74 -0.64 14.86
CA ILE A 95 -11.10 -0.83 13.55
C ILE A 95 -12.12 -0.68 12.41
N ALA A 96 -13.32 -1.24 12.55
CA ALA A 96 -14.38 -1.13 11.56
C ALA A 96 -14.90 0.32 11.39
N SER A 97 -15.12 1.04 12.49
CA SER A 97 -15.72 2.39 12.45
C SER A 97 -14.74 3.50 12.10
N GLU A 98 -13.46 3.34 12.42
CA GLU A 98 -12.42 4.38 12.26
C GLU A 98 -11.58 4.24 10.98
N THR A 99 -11.79 3.19 10.19
CA THR A 99 -11.01 2.91 8.97
C THR A 99 -11.89 2.77 7.71
N PHE A 100 -11.24 2.62 6.56
CA PHE A 100 -11.86 2.50 5.24
C PHE A 100 -12.24 1.07 4.85
N LEU A 101 -12.07 0.13 5.77
CA LEU A 101 -12.31 -1.29 5.53
C LEU A 101 -13.81 -1.56 5.41
N GLN A 102 -14.18 -2.46 4.50
CA GLN A 102 -15.55 -2.95 4.34
C GLN A 102 -15.74 -4.34 4.95
N SER A 103 -14.65 -5.05 5.25
CA SER A 103 -14.71 -6.31 5.99
C SER A 103 -13.45 -6.58 6.80
N ILE A 104 -13.62 -7.35 7.88
CA ILE A 104 -12.53 -7.80 8.76
C ILE A 104 -12.67 -9.32 8.94
N ASP A 105 -11.63 -10.06 8.56
CA ASP A 105 -11.45 -11.49 8.79
C ASP A 105 -10.42 -11.67 9.90
N PHE A 106 -10.89 -11.77 11.15
CA PHE A 106 -10.03 -11.92 12.32
C PHE A 106 -9.91 -13.37 12.78
N HIS A 107 -8.68 -13.77 13.10
CA HIS A 107 -8.34 -15.11 13.61
C HIS A 107 -7.42 -15.01 14.83
N GLU A 108 -7.70 -15.76 15.89
CA GLU A 108 -6.77 -15.83 17.04
C GLU A 108 -5.37 -16.29 16.61
N THR A 109 -5.29 -17.26 15.68
CA THR A 109 -4.02 -17.74 15.14
C THR A 109 -4.13 -18.05 13.65
N LEU A 110 -3.14 -17.62 12.87
CA LEU A 110 -2.97 -17.99 11.46
C LEU A 110 -1.53 -18.40 11.17
N ALA A 111 -1.34 -19.26 10.18
CA ALA A 111 -0.02 -19.47 9.61
C ALA A 111 0.50 -18.18 8.96
N SER A 112 -0.29 -17.54 8.10
CA SER A 112 0.10 -16.32 7.40
C SER A 112 -1.14 -15.52 7.02
N THR A 113 -1.18 -14.24 7.36
CA THR A 113 -2.26 -13.33 6.95
C THR A 113 -2.26 -13.14 5.43
N ASN A 114 -1.09 -13.20 4.78
CA ASN A 114 -1.00 -13.15 3.31
C ASN A 114 -1.56 -14.41 2.66
N ASP A 115 -1.32 -15.60 3.22
CA ASP A 115 -1.88 -16.84 2.66
C ASP A 115 -3.40 -16.84 2.76
N ARG A 116 -3.93 -16.41 3.91
CA ARG A 116 -5.37 -16.24 4.08
C ARG A 116 -5.91 -15.15 3.15
N GLY A 117 -5.19 -14.04 2.96
CA GLY A 117 -5.57 -13.01 2.01
C GLY A 117 -5.60 -13.50 0.55
N LEU A 118 -4.63 -14.33 0.14
CA LEU A 118 -4.64 -14.96 -1.19
C LEU A 118 -5.80 -15.96 -1.34
N GLN A 119 -6.16 -16.69 -0.29
CA GLN A 119 -7.34 -17.56 -0.30
C GLN A 119 -8.63 -16.75 -0.47
N LEU A 120 -8.83 -15.71 0.34
CA LEU A 120 -9.98 -14.81 0.24
C LEU A 120 -10.02 -14.11 -1.12
N ALA A 121 -8.88 -13.73 -1.67
CA ALA A 121 -8.83 -13.13 -2.99
C ALA A 121 -9.30 -14.09 -4.09
N ASN A 122 -9.31 -15.41 -3.89
CA ASN A 122 -9.90 -16.35 -4.86
C ASN A 122 -11.41 -16.55 -4.67
N ASP A 123 -12.01 -15.99 -3.61
CA ASP A 123 -13.46 -16.00 -3.41
C ASP A 123 -14.13 -14.93 -4.31
N PRO A 124 -15.06 -15.31 -5.20
CA PRO A 124 -15.78 -14.37 -6.06
C PRO A 124 -16.64 -13.36 -5.28
N PHE A 125 -16.97 -13.63 -4.01
CA PHE A 125 -17.78 -12.78 -3.15
C PHE A 125 -16.96 -11.95 -2.15
N VAL A 126 -15.63 -11.97 -2.25
CA VAL A 126 -14.79 -11.16 -1.35
C VAL A 126 -15.13 -9.69 -1.49
N VAL A 127 -15.32 -9.03 -0.34
CA VAL A 127 -15.53 -7.60 -0.27
C VAL A 127 -14.16 -6.94 -0.15
N THR A 128 -13.92 -5.82 -0.85
CA THR A 128 -12.69 -5.04 -0.67
C THR A 128 -13.04 -3.56 -0.47
N PRO A 129 -12.26 -2.78 0.30
CA PRO A 129 -11.06 -3.19 1.04
C PRO A 129 -11.36 -4.12 2.22
N SER A 130 -10.54 -5.16 2.40
CA SER A 130 -10.71 -6.15 3.48
C SER A 130 -9.44 -6.29 4.29
N LEU A 131 -9.59 -6.49 5.60
CA LEU A 131 -8.49 -6.76 6.51
C LEU A 131 -8.49 -8.23 6.92
N VAL A 132 -7.36 -8.90 6.73
CA VAL A 132 -7.05 -10.15 7.42
C VAL A 132 -6.15 -9.82 8.60
N LEU A 133 -6.59 -10.15 9.81
CA LEU A 133 -5.89 -9.83 11.05
C LEU A 133 -5.73 -11.07 11.91
N THR A 134 -4.58 -11.20 12.57
CA THR A 134 -4.38 -12.27 13.56
C THR A 134 -3.65 -11.81 14.81
N ALA A 135 -3.99 -12.40 15.96
CA ALA A 135 -3.27 -12.19 17.22
C ALA A 135 -1.93 -12.95 17.26
N ALA A 136 -1.83 -14.08 16.55
CA ALA A 136 -0.61 -14.88 16.47
C ALA A 136 -0.37 -15.42 15.06
N GLN A 137 0.70 -14.95 14.42
CA GLN A 137 1.16 -15.51 13.15
C GLN A 137 2.30 -16.52 13.38
N THR A 138 2.09 -17.77 12.97
CA THR A 138 3.02 -18.89 13.24
C THR A 138 3.93 -19.24 12.06
N GLY A 139 3.57 -18.77 10.86
CA GLY A 139 4.21 -19.13 9.60
C GLY A 139 4.40 -17.94 8.67
N GLY A 140 4.77 -16.77 9.21
CA GLY A 140 4.92 -15.53 8.46
C GLY A 140 5.87 -15.63 7.25
N ARG A 141 5.48 -14.98 6.15
CA ARG A 141 6.25 -14.95 4.89
C ARG A 141 6.94 -13.60 4.69
N GLY A 142 8.13 -13.64 4.07
CA GLY A 142 8.81 -12.48 3.52
C GLY A 142 8.97 -12.61 2.00
N ARG A 143 9.71 -11.68 1.38
CA ARG A 143 10.03 -11.75 -0.06
C ARG A 143 10.93 -12.95 -0.37
N GLY A 144 10.69 -13.61 -1.51
CA GLY A 144 11.49 -14.76 -1.95
C GLY A 144 11.36 -15.93 -0.98
N ALA A 145 12.50 -16.49 -0.54
CA ALA A 145 12.53 -17.58 0.44
C ALA A 145 12.54 -17.10 1.91
N ASN A 146 12.52 -15.79 2.15
CA ASN A 146 12.62 -15.25 3.52
C ASN A 146 11.34 -15.52 4.33
N ARG A 147 11.51 -15.64 5.64
CA ARG A 147 10.42 -15.82 6.61
C ARG A 147 10.28 -14.57 7.48
N TRP A 148 9.05 -14.29 7.91
CA TRP A 148 8.78 -13.26 8.92
C TRP A 148 8.62 -13.95 10.27
N TRP A 149 9.51 -13.60 11.21
CA TRP A 149 9.39 -14.06 12.59
C TRP A 149 8.45 -13.15 13.36
N SER A 150 7.54 -13.74 14.13
CA SER A 150 6.61 -13.05 15.01
C SER A 150 6.44 -13.83 16.30
N ALA A 151 6.18 -13.11 17.39
CA ALA A 151 5.77 -13.65 18.67
C ALA A 151 4.61 -12.82 19.21
N ALA A 152 4.07 -13.19 20.38
CA ALA A 152 2.97 -12.46 21.02
C ALA A 152 3.30 -10.95 21.11
N GLY A 153 2.35 -10.11 20.68
CA GLY A 153 2.53 -8.66 20.62
C GLY A 153 3.07 -8.11 19.30
N ALA A 154 3.40 -8.96 18.32
CA ALA A 154 3.64 -8.51 16.94
C ALA A 154 2.32 -8.09 16.29
N LEU A 155 2.35 -7.05 15.45
CA LEU A 155 1.21 -6.66 14.63
C LEU A 155 1.39 -7.22 13.21
N THR A 156 0.62 -8.25 12.86
CA THR A 156 0.68 -8.91 11.55
C THR A 156 -0.69 -8.93 10.92
N PHE A 157 -0.82 -8.32 9.74
CA PHE A 157 -2.08 -8.21 9.03
C PHE A 157 -1.85 -8.09 7.52
N SER A 158 -2.93 -8.29 6.75
CA SER A 158 -2.92 -8.10 5.31
C SER A 158 -4.16 -7.33 4.88
N VAL A 159 -4.01 -6.39 3.95
CA VAL A 159 -5.11 -5.63 3.36
C VAL A 159 -5.32 -6.08 1.92
N LEU A 160 -6.55 -6.49 1.59
CA LEU A 160 -6.96 -6.80 0.23
C LEU A 160 -7.54 -5.54 -0.39
N VAL A 161 -7.00 -5.13 -1.52
CA VAL A 161 -7.48 -3.98 -2.29
C VAL A 161 -7.75 -4.42 -3.71
N ASN A 162 -8.90 -4.03 -4.26
CA ASN A 162 -9.15 -4.12 -5.70
C ASN A 162 -8.68 -2.81 -6.35
N PRO A 163 -7.61 -2.81 -7.18
CA PRO A 163 -7.09 -1.61 -7.82
C PRO A 163 -8.13 -0.86 -8.67
N ASP A 164 -9.01 -1.58 -9.37
CA ASP A 164 -10.03 -0.96 -10.23
C ASP A 164 -11.06 -0.20 -9.39
N ALA A 165 -11.42 -0.73 -8.21
CA ALA A 165 -12.36 -0.09 -7.28
C ALA A 165 -11.80 1.22 -6.68
N VAL A 166 -10.48 1.40 -6.68
CA VAL A 166 -9.79 2.60 -6.21
C VAL A 166 -9.12 3.40 -7.34
N GLU A 167 -9.46 3.09 -8.59
CA GLU A 167 -8.91 3.72 -9.80
C GLU A 167 -7.36 3.70 -9.84
N LEU A 168 -6.72 2.65 -9.31
CA LEU A 168 -5.26 2.50 -9.24
C LEU A 168 -4.73 1.75 -10.48
N PRO A 169 -3.99 2.42 -11.39
CA PRO A 169 -3.51 1.78 -12.61
C PRO A 169 -2.45 0.71 -12.34
N VAL A 170 -2.43 -0.37 -13.14
CA VAL A 170 -1.44 -1.46 -13.04
C VAL A 170 0.01 -0.96 -13.12
N ALA A 171 0.27 0.08 -13.91
CA ALA A 171 1.58 0.71 -14.01
C ALA A 171 2.11 1.25 -12.67
N ARG A 172 1.22 1.51 -11.70
CA ARG A 172 1.54 2.00 -10.36
C ARG A 172 1.76 0.88 -9.33
N HIS A 173 1.49 -0.39 -9.67
CA HIS A 173 1.68 -1.51 -8.74
C HIS A 173 3.10 -1.59 -8.11
N PRO A 174 4.21 -1.33 -8.86
CA PRO A 174 5.54 -1.31 -8.26
C PRO A 174 5.71 -0.30 -7.12
N GLN A 175 4.91 0.77 -7.11
CA GLN A 175 4.98 1.85 -6.13
C GLN A 175 4.21 1.55 -4.84
N ILE A 176 3.38 0.50 -4.82
CA ILE A 176 2.52 0.19 -3.67
C ILE A 176 3.34 -0.13 -2.44
N SER A 177 4.40 -0.95 -2.57
CA SER A 177 5.28 -1.26 -1.43
C SER A 177 5.95 -0.01 -0.85
N LEU A 178 6.34 0.94 -1.71
CA LEU A 178 6.94 2.21 -1.29
C LEU A 178 5.92 3.10 -0.59
N THR A 179 4.71 3.16 -1.15
CA THR A 179 3.55 3.91 -0.64
C THR A 179 3.12 3.41 0.74
N VAL A 180 3.04 2.09 0.92
CA VAL A 180 2.77 1.44 2.20
C VAL A 180 3.90 1.72 3.20
N GLY A 181 5.15 1.70 2.74
CA GLY A 181 6.30 2.09 3.57
C GLY A 181 6.18 3.49 4.13
N VAL A 182 5.86 4.47 3.27
CA VAL A 182 5.62 5.87 3.68
C VAL A 182 4.46 5.94 4.67
N ALA A 183 3.33 5.27 4.40
CA ALA A 183 2.18 5.25 5.31
C ALA A 183 2.53 4.73 6.71
N VAL A 184 3.29 3.63 6.79
CA VAL A 184 3.75 3.07 8.07
C VAL A 184 4.69 4.06 8.77
N CYS A 185 5.65 4.64 8.06
CA CYS A 185 6.58 5.60 8.65
C CYS A 185 5.89 6.85 9.21
N GLU A 186 4.89 7.38 8.51
CA GLU A 186 4.12 8.55 8.96
C GLU A 186 3.25 8.22 10.17
N ALA A 187 2.57 7.07 10.18
CA ALA A 187 1.81 6.59 11.34
C ALA A 187 2.71 6.42 12.56
N LEU A 188 3.87 5.79 12.39
CA LEU A 188 4.84 5.60 13.48
C LEU A 188 5.41 6.94 13.96
N ARG A 189 5.71 7.89 13.07
CA ARG A 189 6.25 9.20 13.44
C ARG A 189 5.28 10.00 14.33
N GLN A 190 3.96 9.81 14.19
CA GLN A 190 2.96 10.45 15.05
C GLN A 190 3.05 9.97 16.51
N ARG A 191 3.34 8.68 16.72
CA ARG A 191 3.47 8.08 18.05
C ARG A 191 4.91 8.13 18.60
N PHE A 192 5.89 8.24 17.70
CA PHE A 192 7.32 8.22 17.97
C PHE A 192 8.06 9.39 17.31
N PRO A 193 7.74 10.65 17.67
CA PRO A 193 8.29 11.81 16.99
C PRO A 193 9.82 11.94 17.13
N GLN A 194 10.40 11.35 18.18
CA GLN A 194 11.85 11.34 18.43
C GLN A 194 12.56 10.10 17.87
N GLY A 195 11.82 9.13 17.32
CA GLY A 195 12.40 7.90 16.78
C GLY A 195 13.03 8.14 15.42
N ASP A 196 14.26 7.63 15.23
CA ASP A 196 14.90 7.57 13.91
C ASP A 196 14.23 6.50 13.04
N ILE A 197 13.11 6.88 12.41
CA ILE A 197 12.32 6.04 11.52
C ILE A 197 12.79 6.25 10.10
N GLY A 198 13.10 5.15 9.40
CA GLY A 198 13.53 5.23 8.00
C GLY A 198 13.07 4.07 7.13
N LEU A 199 13.17 4.27 5.83
CA LEU A 199 12.86 3.32 4.78
C LEU A 199 14.14 2.77 4.15
N LYS A 200 14.21 1.45 4.07
CA LYS A 200 15.18 0.76 3.24
C LYS A 200 14.46 0.19 2.02
N TRP A 201 14.85 0.68 0.84
CA TRP A 201 14.25 0.27 -0.42
C TRP A 201 14.34 -1.27 -0.59
N PRO A 202 13.28 -1.93 -1.10
CA PRO A 202 12.00 -1.34 -1.52
C PRO A 202 10.87 -1.44 -0.49
N ASN A 203 11.05 -2.14 0.64
CA ASN A 203 9.91 -2.67 1.39
C ASN A 203 10.12 -2.87 2.90
N ASP A 204 11.18 -2.30 3.48
CA ASP A 204 11.46 -2.45 4.90
C ASP A 204 11.43 -1.08 5.62
N VAL A 205 10.79 -1.04 6.79
CA VAL A 205 10.86 0.09 7.72
C VAL A 205 11.83 -0.24 8.84
N PHE A 206 12.60 0.76 9.23
CA PHE A 206 13.66 0.69 10.22
C PHE A 206 13.40 1.69 11.34
N LEU A 207 13.87 1.33 12.54
CA LEU A 207 13.92 2.17 13.72
C LEU A 207 15.34 2.07 14.31
N HIS A 208 16.05 3.20 14.43
CA HIS A 208 17.45 3.25 14.88
C HIS A 208 18.36 2.23 14.16
N ASN A 209 18.32 2.22 12.83
CA ASN A 209 19.08 1.30 11.96
C ASN A 209 18.78 -0.21 12.12
N LYS A 210 17.75 -0.60 12.87
CA LYS A 210 17.25 -1.99 12.93
C LYS A 210 15.88 -2.10 12.27
N LYS A 211 15.64 -3.22 11.57
CA LYS A 211 14.37 -3.48 10.90
C LYS A 211 13.24 -3.63 11.93
N VAL A 212 12.15 -2.90 11.75
CA VAL A 212 10.96 -2.95 12.62
C VAL A 212 9.71 -3.40 11.86
N CYS A 213 9.62 -3.10 10.56
CA CYS A 213 8.50 -3.52 9.71
C CYS A 213 9.00 -4.16 8.40
N GLY A 214 8.25 -5.14 7.90
CA GLY A 214 8.39 -5.67 6.55
C GLY A 214 7.06 -5.60 5.80
N ILE A 215 7.14 -5.27 4.50
CA ILE A 215 5.97 -5.18 3.62
C ILE A 215 6.09 -6.23 2.52
N LEU A 216 5.00 -6.94 2.23
CA LEU A 216 4.93 -7.96 1.19
C LEU A 216 3.64 -7.77 0.36
N VAL A 217 3.80 -7.27 -0.86
CA VAL A 217 2.69 -7.11 -1.81
C VAL A 217 2.67 -8.31 -2.75
N GLU A 218 1.52 -8.97 -2.86
CA GLU A 218 1.32 -10.12 -3.74
C GLU A 218 0.08 -9.93 -4.62
N VAL A 219 0.13 -10.52 -5.81
CA VAL A 219 -1.00 -10.60 -6.75
C VAL A 219 -1.41 -12.07 -6.83
N PRO A 220 -2.69 -12.42 -6.56
CA PRO A 220 -3.17 -13.79 -6.71
C PRO A 220 -2.96 -14.29 -8.15
N PRO A 221 -2.46 -15.53 -8.34
CA PRO A 221 -2.18 -16.04 -9.68
C PRO A 221 -3.42 -16.12 -10.57
N GLN A 222 -4.56 -16.49 -9.98
CA GLN A 222 -5.84 -16.72 -10.68
C GLN A 222 -6.71 -15.47 -10.79
N ARG A 223 -6.49 -14.46 -9.93
CA ARG A 223 -7.34 -13.28 -9.80
C ARG A 223 -6.49 -12.03 -9.62
N ARG A 224 -6.12 -11.42 -10.76
CA ARG A 224 -5.10 -10.36 -10.82
C ARG A 224 -5.61 -8.95 -10.54
N ASP A 225 -6.91 -8.81 -10.35
CA ASP A 225 -7.63 -7.59 -9.95
C ASP A 225 -7.69 -7.40 -8.42
N ILE A 226 -7.04 -8.25 -7.62
CA ILE A 226 -6.82 -7.97 -6.20
C ILE A 226 -5.33 -7.94 -5.89
N LEU A 227 -4.96 -7.05 -4.99
CA LEU A 227 -3.66 -7.00 -4.35
C LEU A 227 -3.79 -7.40 -2.89
N VAL A 228 -2.89 -8.26 -2.43
CA VAL A 228 -2.76 -8.62 -1.02
C VAL A 228 -1.53 -7.92 -0.46
N ILE A 229 -1.75 -6.93 0.39
CA ILE A 229 -0.70 -6.10 1.00
C ILE A 229 -0.46 -6.59 2.43
N GLY A 230 0.58 -7.39 2.63
CA GLY A 230 1.02 -7.87 3.93
C GLY A 230 1.91 -6.89 4.67
N ILE A 231 1.61 -6.66 5.93
CA ILE A 231 2.39 -5.79 6.82
C ILE A 231 2.67 -6.57 8.11
N GLY A 232 3.94 -6.82 8.37
CA GLY A 232 4.43 -7.34 9.64
C GLY A 232 5.21 -6.24 10.36
N LEU A 233 4.75 -5.83 11.54
CA LEU A 233 5.36 -4.81 12.37
C LEU A 233 5.68 -5.38 13.76
N ASN A 234 6.92 -5.23 14.19
CA ASN A 234 7.33 -5.59 15.54
C ASN A 234 6.91 -4.48 16.53
N VAL A 235 5.85 -4.72 17.31
CA VAL A 235 5.31 -3.73 18.25
C VAL A 235 5.71 -4.07 19.68
N ASN A 236 5.04 -5.06 20.27
CA ASN A 236 5.24 -5.51 21.66
C ASN A 236 5.96 -6.85 21.78
N ASN A 237 6.27 -7.50 20.65
CA ASN A 237 7.07 -8.73 20.66
C ASN A 237 8.54 -8.39 20.91
N SER A 238 9.11 -8.99 21.95
CA SER A 238 10.52 -8.78 22.31
C SER A 238 11.44 -9.56 21.35
N LEU A 239 12.36 -8.87 20.70
CA LEU A 239 13.36 -9.49 19.81
C LEU A 239 14.41 -10.28 20.59
N LYS A 240 14.47 -10.18 21.92
CA LYS A 240 15.33 -11.03 22.75
C LYS A 240 14.97 -12.52 22.66
N SER A 241 13.74 -12.86 22.27
CA SER A 241 13.29 -14.24 22.03
C SER A 241 13.35 -14.65 20.55
N ALA A 242 13.86 -13.78 19.67
CA ALA A 242 14.04 -14.11 18.27
C ALA A 242 15.27 -15.00 18.05
N PRO A 243 15.36 -15.73 16.92
CA PRO A 243 16.62 -16.34 16.47
C PRO A 243 17.79 -15.35 16.52
N THR A 244 18.97 -15.83 16.91
CA THR A 244 20.17 -15.01 17.17
C THR A 244 20.51 -14.07 16.01
N GLU A 245 20.32 -14.51 14.76
CA GLU A 245 20.59 -13.73 13.55
C GLU A 245 19.69 -12.49 13.43
N LEU A 246 18.47 -12.55 13.97
CA LEU A 246 17.50 -11.44 13.94
C LEU A 246 17.76 -10.43 15.06
N GLN A 247 18.30 -10.84 16.20
CA GLN A 247 18.50 -9.94 17.36
C GLN A 247 19.43 -8.75 17.04
N ALA A 248 20.40 -8.98 16.15
CA ALA A 248 21.34 -7.95 15.70
C ALA A 248 20.71 -6.98 14.68
N THR A 249 19.76 -7.44 13.88
CA THR A 249 19.29 -6.74 12.67
C THR A 249 17.86 -6.22 12.76
N ALA A 250 17.09 -6.67 13.75
CA ALA A 250 15.70 -6.28 13.97
C ALA A 250 15.48 -5.71 15.38
N THR A 251 14.43 -4.90 15.52
CA THR A 251 13.95 -4.35 16.79
C THR A 251 12.42 -4.37 16.82
N SER A 252 11.84 -4.09 17.98
CA SER A 252 10.42 -3.76 18.15
C SER A 252 10.26 -2.34 18.67
N LEU A 253 9.06 -1.78 18.55
CA LEU A 253 8.74 -0.50 19.16
C LEU A 253 8.96 -0.55 20.68
N SER A 254 8.48 -1.60 21.33
CA SER A 254 8.59 -1.77 22.79
C SER A 254 10.03 -1.97 23.27
N ASP A 255 10.84 -2.75 22.56
CA ASP A 255 12.26 -2.93 22.91
C ASP A 255 13.05 -1.62 22.80
N THR A 256 12.64 -0.74 21.89
CA THR A 256 13.34 0.52 21.61
C THR A 256 12.88 1.64 22.55
N VAL A 257 11.58 1.74 22.81
CA VAL A 257 10.97 2.83 23.58
C VAL A 257 10.83 2.49 25.06
N GLY A 258 10.83 1.21 25.41
CA GLY A 258 10.75 0.73 26.79
C GLY A 258 9.32 0.63 27.35
N ASN A 259 8.29 0.84 26.53
CA ASN A 259 6.87 0.74 26.92
C ASN A 259 6.06 -0.10 25.92
N LYS A 260 4.91 -0.62 26.35
CA LYS A 260 3.97 -1.31 25.46
C LYS A 260 3.07 -0.32 24.74
N PHE A 261 2.59 -0.73 23.56
CA PHE A 261 1.66 0.03 22.72
C PHE A 261 0.33 -0.71 22.58
N GLU A 262 -0.76 0.04 22.46
CA GLU A 262 -2.05 -0.51 22.09
C GLU A 262 -2.04 -0.90 20.60
N LEU A 263 -2.20 -2.20 20.32
CA LEU A 263 -2.08 -2.72 18.94
C LEU A 263 -3.19 -2.18 18.03
N THR A 264 -4.41 -2.04 18.55
CA THR A 264 -5.54 -1.44 17.83
C THR A 264 -5.22 -0.02 17.37
N GLU A 265 -4.64 0.81 18.23
CA GLU A 265 -4.28 2.21 17.91
C GLU A 265 -3.28 2.26 16.74
N ILE A 266 -2.18 1.50 16.86
CA ILE A 266 -1.15 1.46 15.83
C ILE A 266 -1.71 0.96 14.50
N LEU A 267 -2.58 -0.05 14.53
CA LEU A 267 -3.24 -0.57 13.34
C LEU A 267 -4.15 0.48 12.69
N ILE A 268 -4.99 1.18 13.46
CA ILE A 268 -5.88 2.23 12.95
C ILE A 268 -5.07 3.35 12.32
N ASP A 269 -4.01 3.84 12.97
CA ASP A 269 -3.15 4.90 12.43
C ASP A 269 -2.54 4.49 11.08
N ILE A 270 -2.03 3.26 10.99
CA ILE A 270 -1.44 2.73 9.74
C ILE A 270 -2.52 2.62 8.65
N LEU A 271 -3.71 2.13 8.96
CA LEU A 271 -4.80 1.97 8.00
C LEU A 271 -5.31 3.32 7.49
N GLN A 272 -5.40 4.34 8.35
CA GLN A 272 -5.78 5.70 7.96
C GLN A 272 -4.72 6.36 7.07
N MET A 273 -3.43 6.20 7.40
CA MET A 273 -2.35 6.68 6.52
C MET A 273 -2.35 5.92 5.19
N LEU A 274 -2.59 4.60 5.21
CA LEU A 274 -2.65 3.78 4.01
C LEU A 274 -3.78 4.22 3.08
N GLU A 275 -4.98 4.48 3.60
CA GLU A 275 -6.11 5.02 2.83
C GLU A 275 -5.70 6.29 2.08
N GLN A 276 -5.15 7.27 2.80
CA GLN A 276 -4.72 8.55 2.24
C GLN A 276 -3.67 8.35 1.15
N ARG A 277 -2.69 7.48 1.39
CA ARG A 277 -1.57 7.24 0.46
C ARG A 277 -2.00 6.46 -0.78
N LEU A 278 -2.92 5.50 -0.67
CA LEU A 278 -3.49 4.82 -1.83
C LEU A 278 -4.33 5.78 -2.70
N ASN A 279 -5.11 6.67 -2.07
CA ASN A 279 -5.88 7.69 -2.79
C ASN A 279 -4.99 8.70 -3.53
N TRP A 280 -3.83 9.04 -2.98
CA TRP A 280 -2.86 9.86 -3.70
C TRP A 280 -2.19 9.09 -4.84
N LEU A 281 -1.82 7.83 -4.62
CA LEU A 281 -1.19 7.01 -5.65
C LEU A 281 -2.10 6.83 -6.87
N SER A 282 -3.41 6.61 -6.67
CA SER A 282 -4.39 6.54 -7.77
C SER A 282 -4.49 7.88 -8.52
N ALA A 283 -4.39 9.01 -7.83
CA ALA A 283 -4.31 10.35 -8.41
C ALA A 283 -2.95 10.69 -9.05
N SER A 284 -2.07 9.71 -9.27
CA SER A 284 -0.69 9.89 -9.76
C SER A 284 0.16 10.80 -8.89
N ASP A 285 0.22 10.48 -7.59
CA ASP A 285 0.99 11.20 -6.56
C ASP A 285 2.36 11.70 -7.03
N PRO A 286 2.49 13.00 -7.38
CA PRO A 286 3.77 13.54 -7.84
C PRO A 286 4.78 13.69 -6.69
N GLN A 287 4.34 13.48 -5.44
CA GLN A 287 5.16 13.68 -4.25
C GLN A 287 5.65 12.37 -3.64
N LEU A 288 5.34 11.20 -4.21
CA LEU A 288 5.78 9.92 -3.64
C LEU A 288 7.31 9.88 -3.48
N ALA A 289 8.05 10.25 -4.52
CA ALA A 289 9.51 10.27 -4.48
C ALA A 289 10.04 11.17 -3.37
N ARG A 290 9.45 12.36 -3.21
CA ARG A 290 9.80 13.31 -2.15
C ARG A 290 9.49 12.76 -0.75
N ARG A 291 8.29 12.21 -0.52
CA ARG A 291 7.94 11.65 0.80
C ARG A 291 8.78 10.44 1.15
N TRP A 292 9.04 9.58 0.17
CA TRP A 292 9.93 8.44 0.38
C TRP A 292 11.34 8.90 0.74
N GLU A 293 11.83 9.95 0.07
CA GLU A 293 13.12 10.58 0.32
C GLU A 293 13.24 11.11 1.76
N GLU A 294 12.18 11.70 2.32
CA GLU A 294 12.13 12.19 3.70
C GLU A 294 12.36 11.09 4.76
N PHE A 295 12.20 9.82 4.39
CA PHE A 295 12.49 8.66 5.24
C PHE A 295 13.68 7.84 4.74
N SER A 296 14.34 8.19 3.63
CA SER A 296 15.33 7.31 3.02
C SER A 296 16.55 7.09 3.91
N LEU A 297 16.82 5.83 4.26
CA LEU A 297 18.09 5.46 4.92
C LEU A 297 19.28 5.40 3.97
N LEU A 298 19.01 5.43 2.66
CA LEU A 298 19.99 5.12 1.62
C LEU A 298 20.55 6.36 0.93
N ARG A 299 19.83 7.50 0.95
CA ARG A 299 20.25 8.71 0.23
C ARG A 299 21.68 9.11 0.56
N GLY A 300 22.47 9.37 -0.48
CA GLY A 300 23.85 9.83 -0.35
C GLY A 300 24.84 8.75 0.10
N LYS A 301 24.36 7.57 0.49
CA LYS A 301 25.20 6.42 0.87
C LYS A 301 25.62 5.61 -0.34
N THR A 302 26.75 4.94 -0.23
CA THR A 302 27.17 3.94 -1.20
C THR A 302 26.38 2.67 -0.94
N VAL A 303 25.66 2.18 -1.95
CA VAL A 303 24.77 1.01 -1.84
C VAL A 303 25.23 -0.07 -2.80
N TYR A 304 25.27 -1.32 -2.32
CA TYR A 304 25.41 -2.50 -3.16
C TYR A 304 24.08 -3.23 -3.29
N ILE A 305 23.63 -3.40 -4.52
CA ILE A 305 22.40 -4.13 -4.86
C ILE A 305 22.76 -5.43 -5.54
N GLU A 306 22.31 -6.53 -4.95
CA GLU A 306 22.33 -7.85 -5.58
C GLU A 306 21.10 -7.99 -6.48
N ASN A 307 21.33 -8.26 -7.77
CA ASN A 307 20.31 -8.64 -8.74
C ASN A 307 20.74 -9.92 -9.50
N HIS A 308 19.83 -10.54 -10.25
CA HIS A 308 20.07 -11.83 -10.91
C HIS A 308 21.11 -11.82 -12.03
N GLN A 309 21.47 -10.65 -12.57
CA GLN A 309 22.36 -10.53 -13.73
C GLN A 309 23.78 -10.18 -13.29
N HIS A 310 23.96 -9.12 -12.49
CA HIS A 310 25.23 -8.68 -11.89
C HIS A 310 24.95 -7.73 -10.72
N GLY A 311 25.77 -7.75 -9.66
CA GLY A 311 25.64 -6.78 -8.57
C GLY A 311 26.00 -5.35 -9.03
N ILE A 312 25.26 -4.35 -8.53
CA ILE A 312 25.46 -2.93 -8.88
C ILE A 312 25.88 -2.16 -7.62
N THR A 313 26.97 -1.41 -7.70
CA THR A 313 27.43 -0.50 -6.64
C THR A 313 27.33 0.95 -7.12
N GLY A 314 26.75 1.82 -6.31
CA GLY A 314 26.72 3.25 -6.60
C GLY A 314 26.20 4.08 -5.44
N ILE A 315 26.27 5.40 -5.56
CA ILE A 315 25.76 6.32 -4.55
C ILE A 315 24.26 6.53 -4.79
N CYS A 316 23.43 6.20 -3.81
CA CYS A 316 21.98 6.33 -3.95
C CYS A 316 21.55 7.80 -4.07
N GLN A 317 20.74 8.08 -5.09
CA GLN A 317 20.17 9.40 -5.42
C GLN A 317 18.66 9.46 -5.15
N GLY A 318 18.12 8.49 -4.39
CA GLY A 318 16.68 8.38 -4.12
C GLY A 318 15.97 7.46 -5.11
N ILE A 319 14.67 7.68 -5.28
CA ILE A 319 13.83 6.98 -6.25
C ILE A 319 13.30 7.93 -7.33
N ASP A 320 13.01 7.41 -8.52
CA ASP A 320 12.27 8.13 -9.55
C ASP A 320 10.74 8.10 -9.33
N GLU A 321 9.99 8.74 -10.23
CA GLU A 321 8.52 8.85 -10.21
C GLU A 321 7.79 7.50 -10.37
N GLU A 322 8.49 6.45 -10.79
CA GLU A 322 7.97 5.09 -10.91
C GLU A 322 8.42 4.19 -9.74
N GLY A 323 9.24 4.71 -8.82
CA GLY A 323 9.76 3.99 -7.66
C GLY A 323 11.05 3.20 -7.88
N GLY A 324 11.69 3.36 -9.04
CA GLY A 324 13.00 2.79 -9.33
C GLY A 324 14.09 3.49 -8.52
N LEU A 325 14.98 2.74 -7.87
CA LEU A 325 16.11 3.31 -7.14
C LEU A 325 17.17 3.83 -8.12
N LEU A 326 17.63 5.06 -7.92
CA LEU A 326 18.63 5.71 -8.75
C LEU A 326 20.01 5.60 -8.09
N LEU A 327 20.97 5.01 -8.78
CA LEU A 327 22.36 4.89 -8.32
C LEU A 327 23.28 5.69 -9.24
N ARG A 328 24.09 6.59 -8.66
CA ARG A 328 25.22 7.19 -9.38
C ARG A 328 26.40 6.23 -9.36
N THR A 329 26.75 5.71 -10.53
CA THR A 329 27.88 4.82 -10.79
C THR A 329 28.95 5.57 -11.60
N PRO A 330 30.15 4.99 -11.83
CA PRO A 330 31.15 5.60 -12.71
C PRO A 330 30.68 5.75 -14.18
N SER A 331 29.71 4.95 -14.63
CA SER A 331 29.15 4.98 -15.98
C SER A 331 27.96 5.95 -16.13
N GLY A 332 27.44 6.51 -15.03
CA GLY A 332 26.33 7.46 -15.05
C GLY A 332 25.28 7.17 -13.97
N ILE A 333 24.03 7.56 -14.23
CA ILE A 333 22.89 7.18 -13.36
C ILE A 333 22.34 5.85 -13.88
N GLU A 334 22.34 4.84 -13.02
CA GLU A 334 21.68 3.56 -13.26
C GLU A 334 20.39 3.47 -12.47
N ARG A 335 19.35 2.98 -13.14
CA ARG A 335 18.01 2.80 -12.56
C ARG A 335 17.78 1.33 -12.20
N VAL A 336 17.41 1.06 -10.96
CA VAL A 336 17.19 -0.29 -10.43
C VAL A 336 15.75 -0.47 -9.99
N THR A 337 15.02 -1.38 -10.63
CA THR A 337 13.60 -1.66 -10.34
C THR A 337 13.39 -2.89 -9.47
N HIS A 338 14.40 -3.76 -9.37
CA HIS A 338 14.36 -4.97 -8.56
C HIS A 338 15.75 -5.31 -8.01
N GLY A 339 15.77 -5.91 -6.82
CA GLY A 339 17.00 -6.38 -6.19
C GLY A 339 16.90 -6.41 -4.68
N ILE A 340 18.03 -6.71 -4.05
CA ILE A 340 18.21 -6.70 -2.59
C ILE A 340 19.39 -5.79 -2.27
N VAL A 341 19.13 -4.76 -1.45
CA VAL A 341 20.20 -3.97 -0.84
C VAL A 341 20.86 -4.82 0.24
N LYS A 342 22.12 -5.23 0.01
CA LYS A 342 22.88 -6.06 0.96
C LYS A 342 23.65 -5.21 1.98
N HIS A 343 24.30 -4.15 1.48
CA HIS A 343 25.13 -3.27 2.28
C HIS A 343 24.95 -1.82 1.84
N PHE A 344 25.03 -0.91 2.80
CA PHE A 344 25.09 0.53 2.55
C PHE A 344 26.02 1.20 3.58
N GLN A 345 26.80 2.19 3.14
CA GLN A 345 27.77 2.93 3.95
C GLN A 345 27.68 4.42 3.69
#